data_AF-A0A5C7VHC4-F1
#
_entry.id   AF-A0A5C7VHC4-F1
#
_cell.length_a   1.000
_cell.length_b   1.000
_cell.length_c   1.000
_cell.angle_alpha   90.00
_cell.angle_beta   90.00
_cell.angle_gamma   90.00
#
_symmetry.space_group_name_H-M   'P 1'
#
loop_
_entity.id
_entity.type
_entity.pdbx_description
1 polymer ?
#
loop_
_entity_poly.entity_id
_entity_poly.type
_entity_poly.pdbx_seq_one_letter_code
_entity_poly.pdbx_strand_id
1 'polypeptide(L)'
;MRFPLLAPLALSLLLTACATTRPVNQAQLAALSPQMTAADVERTLGGATPLLSFEMPYGAQRAAVRQFNVVVGSRTEMMTVCTPNCMVIPTQVAVTAPLVVVQGLPERRLLAWGTLEQLSKDASPEQNAVAAEVRARMAAAAK
;
A
#
# COMPACT_ATOMS: atom_id res chain seq x y z
N MET A 1 -4.06 56.25 -28.24
CA MET A 1 -4.48 54.93 -28.78
C MET A 1 -4.40 53.92 -27.64
N ARG A 2 -5.53 53.31 -27.30
CA ARG A 2 -5.70 52.36 -26.18
C ARG A 2 -5.30 50.96 -26.64
N PHE A 3 -4.27 50.36 -26.03
CA PHE A 3 -3.97 48.94 -26.18
C PHE A 3 -4.44 48.20 -24.93
N PRO A 4 -5.39 47.26 -25.02
CA PRO A 4 -5.91 46.55 -23.86
C PRO A 4 -4.91 45.52 -23.35
N LEU A 5 -4.74 45.49 -22.02
CA LEU A 5 -4.14 44.38 -21.29
C LEU A 5 -4.86 43.07 -21.64
N LEU A 6 -4.14 42.14 -22.25
CA LEU A 6 -4.52 40.74 -22.35
C LEU A 6 -3.58 39.94 -21.46
N ALA A 7 -4.02 39.70 -20.22
CA ALA A 7 -3.43 38.71 -19.35
C ALA A 7 -3.83 37.31 -19.85
N PRO A 8 -2.90 36.42 -20.23
CA PRO A 8 -3.24 35.03 -20.35
C PRO A 8 -3.30 34.46 -18.93
N LEU A 9 -4.52 34.26 -18.44
CA LEU A 9 -4.84 33.29 -17.40
C LEU A 9 -4.25 31.95 -17.84
N ALA A 10 -3.04 31.65 -17.37
CA ALA A 10 -2.45 30.32 -17.44
C ALA A 10 -3.30 29.40 -16.57
N LEU A 11 -4.30 28.83 -17.23
CA LEU A 11 -5.20 27.80 -16.76
C LEU A 11 -4.33 26.71 -16.12
N SER A 12 -4.32 26.70 -14.79
CA SER A 12 -3.67 25.68 -13.99
C SER A 12 -4.44 24.39 -14.23
N LEU A 13 -4.03 23.64 -15.25
CA LEU A 13 -4.36 22.23 -15.44
C LEU A 13 -3.73 21.48 -14.27
N LEU A 14 -4.41 21.54 -13.13
CA LEU A 14 -4.30 20.58 -12.05
C LEU A 14 -4.68 19.23 -12.65
N LEU A 15 -3.67 18.53 -13.17
CA LEU A 15 -3.68 17.09 -13.29
C LEU A 15 -3.92 16.56 -11.87
N THR A 16 -5.20 16.38 -11.51
CA THR A 16 -5.60 15.46 -10.46
C THR A 16 -5.17 14.08 -10.93
N ALA A 17 -3.88 13.78 -10.76
CA ALA A 17 -3.41 12.42 -10.74
C ALA A 17 -4.21 11.77 -9.62
N CYS A 18 -5.25 11.01 -9.98
CA CYS A 18 -5.85 10.05 -9.07
C CYS A 18 -4.68 9.26 -8.52
N ALA A 19 -4.33 9.47 -7.25
CA ALA A 19 -3.24 8.78 -6.59
C ALA A 19 -3.66 7.31 -6.50
N THR A 20 -3.43 6.55 -7.58
CA THR A 20 -3.68 5.12 -7.63
C THR A 20 -2.73 4.51 -6.64
N THR A 21 -3.28 4.04 -5.51
CA THR A 21 -2.52 3.30 -4.51
C THR A 21 -1.87 2.11 -5.22
N ARG A 22 -0.53 2.05 -5.18
CA ARG A 22 0.21 0.99 -5.86
C ARG A 22 0.36 -0.19 -4.91
N PRO A 23 -0.30 -1.34 -5.16
CA PRO A 23 -0.15 -2.50 -4.31
C PRO A 23 1.23 -3.14 -4.53
N VAL A 24 1.67 -3.85 -3.50
CA VAL A 24 2.78 -4.80 -3.57
C VAL A 24 2.34 -6.00 -4.42
N ASN A 25 3.22 -6.52 -5.26
CA ASN A 25 2.98 -7.76 -5.99
C ASN A 25 3.62 -8.97 -5.28
N GLN A 26 3.28 -10.18 -5.72
CA GLN A 26 3.80 -11.42 -5.12
C GLN A 26 5.31 -11.57 -5.23
N ALA A 27 5.91 -11.14 -6.34
CA ALA A 27 7.36 -11.22 -6.53
C ALA A 27 8.11 -10.32 -5.53
N GLN A 28 7.59 -9.13 -5.26
CA GLN A 28 8.11 -8.22 -4.25
C GLN A 28 7.98 -8.81 -2.85
N LEU A 29 6.82 -9.41 -2.52
CA LEU A 29 6.61 -10.08 -1.24
C LEU A 29 7.58 -11.24 -1.03
N ALA A 30 7.78 -12.07 -2.05
CA ALA A 30 8.68 -13.22 -2.02
C ALA A 30 10.17 -12.83 -1.98
N ALA A 31 10.51 -11.63 -2.46
CA ALA A 31 11.87 -11.12 -2.45
C ALA A 31 12.30 -10.59 -1.06
N LEU A 32 11.36 -10.23 -0.18
CA LEU A 32 11.69 -9.74 1.17
C LEU A 32 12.39 -10.84 1.97
N SER A 33 13.47 -10.46 2.66
CA SER A 33 14.23 -11.37 3.52
C SER A 33 14.72 -10.69 4.82
N PRO A 34 14.95 -11.46 5.90
CA PRO A 34 15.35 -10.90 7.19
C PRO A 34 16.70 -10.18 7.16
N GLN A 35 17.56 -10.52 6.20
CA GLN A 35 18.91 -9.95 6.07
C GLN A 35 18.93 -8.64 5.25
N MET A 36 17.79 -8.21 4.71
CA MET A 36 17.72 -6.98 3.92
C MET A 36 18.05 -5.74 4.75
N THR A 37 18.82 -4.83 4.14
CA THR A 37 18.99 -3.49 4.70
C THR A 37 17.71 -2.67 4.51
N ALA A 38 17.60 -1.56 5.24
CA ALA A 38 16.50 -0.62 5.06
C ALA A 38 16.35 -0.17 3.59
N ALA A 39 17.47 0.13 2.93
CA ALA A 39 17.48 0.55 1.53
C ALA A 39 17.00 -0.56 0.58
N ASP A 40 17.35 -1.82 0.87
CA ASP A 40 16.92 -2.96 0.06
C ASP A 40 15.43 -3.23 0.23
N VAL A 41 14.88 -3.05 1.43
CA VAL A 41 13.43 -3.14 1.67
C VAL A 41 12.70 -2.07 0.86
N GLU A 42 13.14 -0.80 0.91
CA GLU A 42 12.50 0.26 0.11
C GLU A 42 12.60 -0.01 -1.40
N ARG A 43 13.76 -0.47 -1.87
CA ARG A 43 13.96 -0.81 -3.29
C ARG A 43 13.06 -1.95 -3.72
N THR A 44 12.92 -2.98 -2.88
CA THR A 44 12.08 -4.16 -3.13
C THR A 44 10.61 -3.78 -3.21
N LEU A 45 10.14 -2.93 -2.28
CA LEU A 45 8.76 -2.44 -2.29
C LEU A 45 8.49 -1.47 -3.45
N GLY A 46 9.52 -0.90 -4.08
CA GLY A 46 9.47 -0.39 -5.46
C GLY A 46 8.43 0.71 -5.70
N GLY A 47 8.19 1.57 -4.71
CA GLY A 47 7.19 2.64 -4.77
C GLY A 47 5.75 2.17 -4.49
N ALA A 48 5.57 0.99 -3.87
CA ALA A 48 4.31 0.62 -3.27
C ALA A 48 3.87 1.68 -2.26
N THR A 49 2.57 1.98 -2.24
CA THR A 49 2.03 3.06 -1.41
C THR A 49 1.61 2.49 -0.05
N PRO A 50 2.22 2.90 1.07
CA PRO A 50 1.73 2.52 2.38
C PRO A 50 0.38 3.20 2.63
N LEU A 51 -0.61 2.42 3.08
CA LEU A 51 -1.93 2.91 3.47
C LEU A 51 -1.95 3.32 4.93
N LEU A 52 -1.15 2.65 5.77
CA LEU A 52 -0.89 3.04 7.16
C LEU A 52 0.61 3.04 7.40
N SER A 53 1.08 4.01 8.17
CA SER A 53 2.46 4.08 8.64
C SER A 53 2.46 4.65 10.05
N PHE A 54 3.03 3.92 11.00
CA PHE A 54 3.13 4.34 12.40
C PHE A 54 4.29 3.63 13.09
N GLU A 55 4.61 4.07 14.30
CA GLU A 55 5.62 3.43 15.13
C GLU A 55 4.97 2.85 16.39
N MET A 56 5.45 1.69 16.83
CA MET A 56 4.98 1.04 18.05
C MET A 56 6.11 0.29 18.78
N PRO A 57 5.94 -0.05 20.07
CA PRO A 57 6.83 -0.98 20.74
C PRO A 57 6.81 -2.36 20.07
N TYR A 58 7.97 -3.01 20.00
CA TYR A 58 8.16 -4.37 19.49
C TYR A 58 9.22 -5.06 20.35
N GLY A 59 8.77 -5.78 21.38
CA GLY A 59 9.64 -6.34 22.41
C GLY A 59 10.45 -5.24 23.11
N ALA A 60 11.78 -5.39 23.14
CA ALA A 60 12.69 -4.43 23.77
C ALA A 60 13.03 -3.20 22.90
N GLN A 61 12.53 -3.12 21.67
CA GLN A 61 12.85 -2.04 20.73
C GLN A 61 11.60 -1.35 20.18
N ARG A 62 11.80 -0.23 19.49
CA ARG A 62 10.77 0.46 18.70
C ARG A 62 10.73 -0.15 17.30
N ALA A 63 9.56 -0.20 16.68
CA ALA A 63 9.43 -0.60 15.28
C ALA A 63 8.56 0.39 14.49
N ALA A 64 8.97 0.66 13.25
CA ALA A 64 8.15 1.26 12.24
C ALA A 64 7.31 0.19 11.55
N VAL A 65 6.00 0.34 11.59
CA VAL A 65 5.02 -0.55 10.98
C VAL A 65 4.39 0.15 9.79
N ARG A 66 4.41 -0.52 8.64
CA ARG A 66 3.76 -0.06 7.40
C ARG A 66 2.81 -1.12 6.89
N GLN A 67 1.61 -0.70 6.51
CA GLN A 67 0.62 -1.57 5.88
C GLN A 67 0.43 -1.17 4.42
N PHE A 68 0.44 -2.16 3.54
CA PHE A 68 0.25 -2.04 2.10
C PHE A 68 -0.87 -2.99 1.65
N ASN A 69 -1.40 -2.79 0.45
CA ASN A 69 -2.14 -3.85 -0.23
C ASN A 69 -1.16 -4.77 -0.95
N VAL A 70 -1.34 -6.08 -0.91
CA VAL A 70 -0.64 -7.04 -1.76
C VAL A 70 -1.62 -7.75 -2.68
N VAL A 71 -1.27 -7.90 -3.96
CA VAL A 71 -2.07 -8.67 -4.92
C VAL A 71 -1.95 -10.16 -4.60
N VAL A 72 -3.07 -10.81 -4.26
CA VAL A 72 -3.14 -12.25 -3.93
C VAL A 72 -3.83 -13.06 -5.03
N GLY A 73 -4.43 -12.40 -6.01
CA GLY A 73 -5.03 -13.04 -7.17
C GLY A 73 -5.72 -12.04 -8.08
N SER A 74 -6.52 -12.56 -9.01
CA SER A 74 -7.43 -11.77 -9.84
C SER A 74 -8.79 -12.44 -9.92
N ARG A 75 -9.82 -11.64 -10.15
CA ARG A 75 -11.18 -12.10 -10.43
C ARG A 75 -11.69 -11.45 -11.70
N THR A 76 -12.57 -12.16 -12.42
CA THR A 76 -13.25 -11.60 -13.58
C THR A 76 -14.52 -10.89 -13.13
N GLU A 77 -14.66 -9.61 -13.47
CA GLU A 77 -15.90 -8.85 -13.32
C GLU A 77 -16.45 -8.51 -14.70
N MET A 78 -17.78 -8.58 -14.84
CA MET A 78 -18.45 -8.15 -16.05
C MET A 78 -18.69 -6.65 -15.94
N MET A 79 -17.97 -5.85 -16.74
CA MET A 79 -18.14 -4.41 -16.78
C MET A 79 -18.88 -4.00 -18.05
N THR A 80 -19.84 -3.09 -17.88
CA THR A 80 -20.51 -2.46 -19.02
C THR A 80 -19.70 -1.26 -19.48
N VAL A 81 -19.19 -1.30 -20.71
CA VAL A 81 -18.51 -0.18 -21.35
C VAL A 81 -19.43 0.37 -22.43
N CYS A 82 -19.68 1.68 -22.41
CA CYS A 82 -20.58 2.35 -23.35
C CYS A 82 -19.82 3.38 -24.20
N THR A 83 -19.40 2.97 -25.40
CA THR A 83 -18.78 3.86 -26.42
C THR A 83 -18.82 3.22 -27.82
N PRO A 84 -19.63 3.66 -28.81
CA PRO A 84 -20.91 4.41 -28.76
C PRO A 84 -22.13 3.54 -28.39
N ASN A 85 -21.99 2.21 -28.37
CA ASN A 85 -22.99 1.25 -27.87
C ASN A 85 -22.53 0.68 -26.53
N CYS A 86 -23.46 0.20 -25.71
CA CYS A 86 -23.15 -0.48 -24.46
C CYS A 86 -22.90 -1.97 -24.70
N MET A 87 -21.73 -2.46 -24.29
CA MET A 87 -21.36 -3.86 -24.33
C MET A 87 -20.82 -4.30 -22.98
N VAL A 88 -21.13 -5.54 -22.59
CA VAL A 88 -20.62 -6.14 -21.37
C VAL A 88 -19.33 -6.88 -21.73
N ILE A 89 -18.21 -6.46 -21.13
CA ILE A 89 -16.90 -7.07 -21.34
C ILE A 89 -16.38 -7.71 -20.03
N PRO A 90 -15.74 -8.88 -20.11
CA PRO A 90 -15.03 -9.43 -18.96
C PRO A 90 -13.78 -8.59 -18.69
N THR A 91 -13.61 -8.14 -17.45
CA THR A 91 -12.40 -7.42 -17.01
C THR A 91 -11.77 -8.13 -15.82
N GLN A 92 -10.44 -8.20 -15.82
CA GLN A 92 -9.67 -8.72 -14.69
C GLN A 92 -9.50 -7.62 -13.63
N VAL A 93 -10.00 -7.88 -12.43
CA VAL A 93 -9.83 -7.01 -11.26
C VAL A 93 -8.91 -7.71 -10.26
N ALA A 94 -7.91 -6.99 -9.76
CA ALA A 94 -6.97 -7.53 -8.79
C ALA A 94 -7.65 -7.77 -7.43
N VAL A 95 -7.43 -8.95 -6.85
CA VAL A 95 -7.82 -9.24 -5.47
C VAL A 95 -6.62 -8.92 -4.59
N THR A 96 -6.81 -8.06 -3.59
CA THR A 96 -5.75 -7.64 -2.67
C THR A 96 -6.02 -8.06 -1.24
N ALA A 97 -4.95 -8.32 -0.49
CA ALA A 97 -4.97 -8.54 0.95
C ALA A 97 -4.08 -7.51 1.69
N PRO A 98 -4.31 -7.26 2.98
CA PRO A 98 -3.44 -6.37 3.77
C PRO A 98 -2.10 -7.05 4.06
N LEU A 99 -1.01 -6.47 3.55
CA LEU A 99 0.37 -6.81 3.84
C LEU A 99 0.91 -5.86 4.90
N VAL A 100 1.58 -6.39 5.91
CA VAL A 100 2.27 -5.61 6.93
C VAL A 100 3.77 -5.84 6.83
N VAL A 101 4.55 -4.77 6.97
CA VAL A 101 6.01 -4.76 7.01
C VAL A 101 6.43 -4.06 8.30
N VAL A 102 7.26 -4.74 9.10
CA VAL A 102 7.74 -4.26 10.41
C VAL A 102 9.24 -4.10 10.36
N GLN A 103 9.73 -2.90 10.67
CA GLN A 103 11.16 -2.59 10.68
C GLN A 103 11.60 -2.03 12.03
N GLY A 104 12.64 -2.60 12.63
CA GLY A 104 13.18 -2.19 13.93
C GLY A 104 13.93 -0.88 13.85
N LEU A 105 13.69 0.04 14.77
CA LEU A 105 14.34 1.36 14.82
C LEU A 105 15.56 1.35 15.74
N PRO A 106 16.61 2.14 15.45
CA PRO A 106 16.68 3.17 14.39
C PRO A 106 17.14 2.63 13.03
N GLU A 107 17.72 1.43 12.97
CA GLU A 107 18.41 0.91 11.78
C GLU A 107 17.48 0.47 10.64
N ARG A 108 16.17 0.41 10.91
CA ARG A 108 15.10 -0.04 10.00
C ARG A 108 15.34 -1.43 9.40
N ARG A 109 15.96 -2.33 10.17
CA ARG A 109 16.10 -3.75 9.80
C ARG A 109 14.74 -4.43 9.75
N LEU A 110 14.53 -5.33 8.79
CA LEU A 110 13.29 -6.07 8.65
C LEU A 110 13.11 -7.06 9.81
N LEU A 111 12.07 -6.88 10.62
CA LEU A 111 11.77 -7.76 11.76
C LEU A 111 10.70 -8.79 11.43
N ALA A 112 9.67 -8.40 10.68
CA ALA A 112 8.59 -9.27 10.26
C ALA A 112 7.91 -8.69 9.02
N TRP A 113 7.36 -9.57 8.19
CA TRP A 113 6.48 -9.18 7.09
C TRP A 113 5.52 -10.32 6.75
N GLY A 114 4.38 -9.99 6.17
CA GLY A 114 3.37 -10.96 5.76
C GLY A 114 1.97 -10.39 5.76
N THR A 115 1.01 -11.15 5.26
CA THR A 115 -0.40 -10.74 5.36
C THR A 115 -0.84 -10.71 6.82
N LEU A 116 -1.90 -9.97 7.11
CA LEU A 116 -2.50 -9.96 8.45
C LEU A 116 -2.93 -11.35 8.92
N GLU A 117 -3.34 -12.24 8.02
CA GLU A 117 -3.62 -13.64 8.38
C GLU A 117 -2.33 -14.37 8.76
N GLN A 118 -1.28 -14.25 7.93
CA GLN A 118 0.02 -14.90 8.16
C GLN A 118 0.66 -14.46 9.47
N LEU A 119 0.62 -13.16 9.79
CA LEU A 119 1.12 -12.61 11.05
C LEU A 119 0.29 -12.97 12.28
N SER A 120 -0.79 -13.74 12.14
CA SER A 120 -1.62 -14.15 13.27
C SER A 120 -1.73 -15.65 13.49
N LYS A 121 -1.30 -16.46 12.52
CA LYS A 121 -1.51 -17.92 12.56
C LYS A 121 -0.52 -18.65 13.48
N ASP A 122 0.74 -18.22 13.50
CA ASP A 122 1.82 -18.82 14.30
C ASP A 122 2.75 -17.73 14.86
N ALA A 123 2.15 -16.64 15.35
CA ALA A 123 2.87 -15.41 15.64
C ALA A 123 3.43 -15.31 17.05
N SER A 124 4.62 -14.70 17.14
CA SER A 124 5.15 -14.19 18.40
C SER A 124 4.19 -13.18 19.05
N PRO A 125 4.24 -12.96 20.38
CA PRO A 125 3.41 -11.96 21.05
C PRO A 125 3.48 -10.57 20.40
N GLU A 126 4.67 -10.19 19.91
CA GLU A 126 4.91 -8.92 19.23
C GLU A 126 4.19 -8.85 17.87
N GLN A 127 4.24 -9.92 17.08
CA GLN A 127 3.54 -9.99 15.79
C GLN A 127 2.02 -9.96 15.97
N ASN A 128 1.50 -10.61 17.02
CA ASN A 128 0.09 -10.55 17.37
C ASN A 128 -0.34 -9.13 17.76
N ALA A 129 0.49 -8.42 18.54
CA ALA A 129 0.24 -7.03 18.91
C ALA A 129 0.23 -6.11 17.68
N VAL A 130 1.18 -6.30 16.75
CA VAL A 130 1.19 -5.58 15.47
C VAL A 130 -0.08 -5.85 14.68
N ALA A 131 -0.47 -7.13 14.52
CA ALA A 131 -1.67 -7.49 13.77
C ALA A 131 -2.95 -6.88 14.38
N ALA A 132 -3.06 -6.89 15.71
CA ALA A 132 -4.18 -6.28 16.42
C ALA A 132 -4.25 -4.76 16.21
N GLU A 133 -3.12 -4.07 16.37
CA GLU A 133 -3.02 -2.62 16.20
C GLU A 133 -3.32 -2.18 14.76
N VAL A 134 -2.79 -2.92 13.76
CA VAL A 134 -3.08 -2.65 12.35
C VAL A 134 -4.57 -2.84 12.07
N ARG A 135 -5.20 -3.93 12.55
CA ARG A 135 -6.65 -4.15 12.38
C ARG A 135 -7.47 -3.02 13.00
N ALA A 136 -7.12 -2.57 14.20
CA ALA A 136 -7.79 -1.47 14.88
C ALA A 136 -7.73 -0.18 14.06
N ARG A 137 -6.55 0.16 13.52
CA ARG A 137 -6.35 1.35 12.68
C ARG A 137 -7.07 1.25 11.34
N MET A 138 -7.06 0.09 10.71
CA MET A 138 -7.82 -0.15 9.48
C MET A 138 -9.32 0.01 9.71
N ALA A 139 -9.85 -0.54 10.81
CA ALA A 139 -11.25 -0.38 11.18
C ALA A 139 -11.61 1.08 11.49
N ALA A 140 -10.68 1.86 12.05
CA ALA A 140 -10.87 3.29 12.28
C ALA A 140 -10.84 4.11 10.97
N ALA A 141 -10.00 3.73 10.01
CA ALA A 141 -9.88 4.42 8.71
C ALA A 141 -11.02 4.08 7.73
N ALA A 142 -11.80 3.03 8.00
CA ALA A 142 -12.94 2.62 7.19
C ALA A 142 -14.27 3.30 7.60
N LYS A 143 -14.25 4.17 8.61
CA LYS A 143 -15.39 4.98 9.07
C LYS A 143 -15.28 6.39 8.53
#